data_AF-A0A2U3KUY3-F1
#
_entry.id   AF-A0A2U3KUY3-F1
#
_cell.length_a   1.000
_cell.length_b   1.000
_cell.length_c   1.000
_cell.angle_alpha   90.00
_cell.angle_beta   90.00
_cell.angle_gamma   90.00
#
_symmetry.space_group_name_H-M   'P 1'
#
loop_
_entity.id
_entity.type
_entity.pdbx_description
1 polymer ?
#
loop_
_entity_poly.entity_id
_entity_poly.type
_entity_poly.pdbx_seq_one_letter_code
_entity_poly.pdbx_strand_id
1 'polypeptide(L)' 'MDERQLKPHITLASRPKLENSDLSVVQTKILGQYMVDEFVLFESRAIGGKRVYTDLYRAGFETAAGHEISLESS' A
#
# COMPACT_ATOMS: atom_id res chain seq x y z
N MET A 1 5.19 -5.75 19.39
CA MET A 1 5.19 -5.62 17.92
C MET A 1 4.25 -6.67 17.36
N ASP A 2 3.58 -6.38 16.26
CA ASP A 2 2.67 -7.33 15.61
C ASP A 2 3.50 -8.39 14.88
N GLU A 3 3.55 -9.62 15.39
CA GLU A 3 4.37 -10.73 14.84
C GLU A 3 3.73 -11.38 13.60
N ARG A 4 2.69 -10.75 13.04
CA ARG A 4 1.98 -11.27 11.88
C ARG A 4 2.86 -11.13 10.64
N GLN A 5 3.02 -12.22 9.90
CA GLN A 5 3.72 -12.22 8.63
C GLN A 5 3.03 -11.29 7.62
N LEU A 6 3.84 -10.54 6.86
CA LEU A 6 3.36 -9.69 5.78
C LEU A 6 2.75 -10.54 4.66
N LYS A 7 1.48 -10.29 4.35
CA LYS A 7 0.80 -10.84 3.17
C LYS A 7 0.49 -9.68 2.22
N PRO A 8 1.25 -9.45 1.15
CA PRO A 8 0.98 -8.36 0.22
C PRO A 8 -0.35 -8.62 -0.51
N HIS A 9 -1.29 -7.69 -0.41
CA HIS A 9 -2.60 -7.78 -1.05
C HIS A 9 -3.22 -6.38 -1.24
N ILE A 10 -4.19 -6.27 -2.15
CA ILE A 10 -5.03 -5.09 -2.31
C ILE A 10 -6.42 -5.44 -1.77
N THR A 11 -6.91 -4.67 -0.81
CA THR A 11 -8.28 -4.85 -0.29
C THR A 11 -9.29 -4.33 -1.31
N LEU A 12 -10.13 -5.21 -1.86
CA LEU A 12 -11.21 -4.83 -2.79
C LEU A 12 -12.51 -4.45 -2.07
N ALA A 13 -12.81 -5.12 -0.96
CA ALA A 13 -13.99 -4.86 -0.14
C ALA A 13 -13.71 -5.18 1.32
N SER A 14 -14.16 -4.32 2.24
CA SER A 14 -14.06 -4.52 3.68
C SER A 14 -15.44 -4.77 4.28
N ARG A 15 -15.60 -5.87 5.04
CA ARG A 15 -16.87 -6.26 5.69
C ARG A 15 -18.07 -6.29 4.72
N PRO A 16 -17.97 -6.98 3.57
CA PRO A 16 -19.10 -7.09 2.67
C PRO A 16 -20.28 -7.75 3.40
N LYS A 17 -21.48 -7.17 3.29
CA LYS A 17 -22.73 -7.90 3.58
C LYS A 17 -22.94 -8.86 2.39
N LEU A 18 -22.34 -10.04 2.49
CA LEU A 18 -22.20 -10.99 1.38
C LEU A 18 -23.49 -11.73 1.02
N GLU A 19 -24.63 -11.39 1.61
CA GLU A 19 -25.85 -12.19 1.48
C GLU A 19 -26.26 -12.44 0.02
N ASN A 20 -25.86 -11.59 -0.95
CA ASN A 20 -26.11 -11.78 -2.38
C ASN A 20 -24.99 -11.30 -3.32
N SER A 21 -23.73 -11.19 -2.87
CA SER A 21 -22.63 -10.69 -3.73
C SER A 21 -21.80 -11.83 -4.33
N ASP A 22 -21.90 -12.06 -5.63
CA ASP A 22 -21.03 -12.99 -6.35
C ASP A 22 -19.66 -12.34 -6.63
N LEU A 23 -18.62 -12.83 -5.96
CA LEU A 23 -17.22 -12.42 -6.16
C LEU A 23 -16.41 -13.45 -6.95
N SER A 24 -17.04 -14.51 -7.49
CA SER A 24 -16.34 -15.56 -8.25
C SER A 24 -15.56 -14.99 -9.43
N VAL A 25 -16.10 -13.96 -10.08
CA VAL A 25 -15.51 -13.27 -11.25
C VAL A 25 -14.16 -12.59 -10.92
N VAL A 26 -13.91 -12.22 -9.67
CA VAL A 26 -12.65 -11.55 -9.26
C VAL A 26 -11.64 -12.50 -8.64
N GLN A 27 -12.02 -13.73 -8.25
CA GLN A 27 -11.11 -14.67 -7.59
C GLN A 27 -9.95 -15.14 -8.48
N THR A 28 -10.18 -15.24 -9.78
CA THR A 28 -9.19 -15.75 -10.75
C THR A 28 -8.60 -14.65 -11.64
N LYS A 29 -9.05 -13.40 -11.45
CA LYS A 29 -8.69 -12.31 -12.36
C LYS A 29 -7.41 -11.63 -11.90
N ILE A 30 -6.36 -11.77 -12.70
CA ILE A 30 -5.15 -10.94 -12.58
C ILE A 30 -5.48 -9.59 -13.23
N LEU A 31 -5.41 -8.51 -12.45
CA LEU A 31 -5.69 -7.14 -12.95
C LEU A 31 -4.60 -6.64 -13.90
N GLY A 32 -3.39 -7.17 -13.76
CA GLY A 32 -2.24 -6.85 -14.59
C GLY A 32 -0.94 -7.09 -13.83
N GLN A 33 0.17 -6.75 -14.47
CA GLN A 33 1.49 -6.61 -13.84
C GLN A 33 1.85 -5.13 -13.79
N TYR A 34 2.39 -4.70 -12.66
CA TYR A 34 2.70 -3.29 -12.41
C TYR A 34 4.10 -3.20 -11.80
N MET A 35 4.83 -2.18 -12.24
CA MET A 35 6.04 -1.76 -11.55
C MET A 35 5.65 -0.78 -10.45
N VAL A 36 6.19 -0.98 -9.24
CA VAL A 36 6.00 -0.02 -8.14
C VAL A 36 6.91 1.16 -8.41
N ASP A 37 6.36 2.37 -8.44
CA ASP A 37 7.09 3.62 -8.71
C ASP A 37 7.43 4.38 -7.43
N GLU A 38 6.51 4.39 -6.46
CA GLU A 38 6.68 5.12 -5.20
C GLU A 38 6.00 4.40 -4.02
N PHE A 39 6.47 4.74 -2.82
CA PHE A 39 5.79 4.50 -1.56
C PHE A 39 5.29 5.82 -0.98
N VAL A 40 4.07 5.80 -0.43
CA VAL A 40 3.45 6.98 0.15
C VAL A 40 3.07 6.69 1.60
N LEU A 41 3.49 7.59 2.50
CA LEU A 41 3.02 7.62 3.88
C LEU A 41 1.70 8.38 3.93
N PHE A 42 0.64 7.74 4.42
CA PHE A 42 -0.68 8.35 4.56
C PHE A 42 -1.09 8.49 6.03
N GLU A 43 -1.78 9.60 6.32
CA GLU A 43 -2.63 9.69 7.49
C GLU A 43 -4.00 9.06 7.20
N SER A 44 -4.47 8.20 8.11
CA SER A 44 -5.74 7.48 7.98
C SER A 44 -6.77 7.98 8.99
N ARG A 45 -7.76 8.77 8.55
CA ARG A 45 -8.80 9.37 9.41
C ARG A 45 -10.19 8.79 9.14
N ALA A 46 -10.97 8.54 10.20
CA ALA A 46 -12.37 8.14 10.10
C ALA A 46 -13.27 9.38 10.10
N ILE A 47 -13.95 9.65 8.99
CA ILE A 47 -14.84 10.82 8.83
C ILE A 47 -16.17 10.32 8.28
N GLY A 48 -17.27 10.58 9.01
CA GLY A 48 -18.62 10.20 8.58
C GLY A 48 -18.79 8.71 8.27
N GLY A 49 -18.12 7.83 9.04
CA GLY A 49 -18.17 6.38 8.83
C GLY A 49 -17.34 5.86 7.65
N LYS A 50 -16.61 6.73 6.94
CA LYS A 50 -15.68 6.36 5.87
C LYS A 50 -14.24 6.57 6.31
N ARG A 51 -13.31 5.85 5.67
CA ARG A 51 -11.88 6.11 5.85
C ARG A 51 -11.38 7.04 4.75
N VAL A 52 -10.73 8.12 5.16
CA VAL A 52 -10.07 9.08 4.28
C VAL A 52 -8.57 8.96 4.51
N TYR A 53 -7.80 8.93 3.42
CA TYR A 53 -6.35 8.88 3.43
C TYR A 53 -5.81 10.21 2.92
N THR A 54 -4.87 10.82 3.65
CA THR A 54 -4.21 12.08 3.25
C THR A 54 -2.71 11.83 3.15
N ASP A 55 -2.13 12.13 1.98
CA ASP A 55 -0.70 12.00 1.72
C ASP A 55 0.09 12.90 2.69
N LEU A 56 1.08 12.32 3.36
CA LEU A 56 2.02 13.05 4.22
C LEU A 56 3.41 13.14 3.59
N TYR A 57 3.86 12.06 2.95
CA TYR A 57 5.19 11.97 2.36
C TYR A 57 5.24 10.93 1.23
N ARG A 58 6.10 11.15 0.25
CA ARG A 58 6.31 10.26 -0.90
C ARG A 58 7.79 9.92 -1.03
N ALA A 59 8.09 8.66 -1.28
CA ALA A 59 9.43 8.15 -1.52
C ALA A 59 9.43 7.36 -2.83
N GLY A 60 10.10 7.88 -3.86
CA GLY A 60 10.36 7.12 -5.07
C GLY A 60 11.50 6.12 -4.87
N PHE A 61 11.63 5.17 -5.81
CA PHE A 61 12.87 4.42 -5.95
C PHE A 61 13.88 5.31 -6.69
N GLU A 62 14.58 6.20 -5.98
CA GLU A 62 15.81 6.75 -6.54
C GLU A 62 16.70 5.55 -6.87
N THR A 63 17.14 5.43 -8.13
CA THR A 63 18.12 4.41 -8.52
C THR A 63 19.26 4.48 -7.51
N ALA A 64 19.46 3.38 -6.78
CA ALA A 64 20.56 3.20 -5.83
C ALA A 64 21.92 3.17 -6.57
N ALA A 65 22.27 4.30 -7.20
CA ALA A 65 23.51 4.55 -7.89
C ALA A 65 23.87 6.02 -7.63
N GLY A 66 24.74 6.24 -6.63
CA GLY A 66 25.54 7.47 -6.56
C GLY A 66 25.30 8.43 -5.40
N HIS A 67 25.01 7.97 -4.18
CA HIS A 67 25.36 8.76 -2.98
C HIS A 67 26.27 7.94 -2.08
N GLU A 68 27.57 8.00 -2.40
CA GLU A 68 28.63 7.69 -1.45
C GLU A 68 28.54 8.75 -0.35
N ILE A 69 28.01 8.37 0.81
CA ILE A 69 28.05 9.22 2.00
C ILE A 69 29.49 9.14 2.51
N SER A 70 30.34 10.08 2.10
CA SER A 70 31.63 10.31 2.76
C SER A 70 31.36 10.82 4.17
N LEU A 71 31.46 9.91 5.15
CA LEU A 71 31.59 10.28 6.55
C LEU A 71 33.00 10.88 6.72
N GLU A 72 33.11 12.20 6.68
CA GLU A 72 34.30 12.86 7.21
C GLU A 72 34.26 12.76 8.74
N SER A 73 35.15 11.93 9.28
CA SER A 73 35.45 11.87 10.71
C SER A 73 36.13 13.17 11.14
N SER A 74 35.51 13.89 12.08
CA SER A 74 36.19 14.92 12.88
C SER A 74 37.08 14.31 13.96
#